data_AF-A0A3C2AMY9-F1
#
_entry.id   AF-A0A3C2AMY9-F1
#
_cell.length_a   1.000
_cell.length_b   1.000
_cell.length_c   1.000
_cell.angle_alpha   90.00
_cell.angle_beta   90.00
_cell.angle_gamma   90.00
#
_symmetry.space_group_name_H-M   'P 1'
#
loop_
_entity.id
_entity.type
_entity.pdbx_description
1 polymer ?
#
loop_
_entity_poly.entity_id
_entity_poly.type
_entity_poly.pdbx_seq_one_letter_code
_entity_poly.pdbx_strand_id
1 'polypeptide(L)'
;MKKVMLLMAMVVGSFAYVSAQVAGPQIEFERIEHDYGTIDQGANGKTEFVFTNTGTEPLIISKAKGSCGCTVPTWPKEPIAPGAKASVEVKYDTKRV
;
A
#
# COMPACT_ATOMS: atom_id res chain seq x y z
N MET A 1 27.18 -39.84 39.07
CA MET A 1 28.07 -39.80 37.88
C MET A 1 27.23 -39.92 36.63
N LYS A 2 27.36 -38.95 35.71
CA LYS A 2 26.98 -38.98 34.28
C LYS A 2 25.46 -39.12 34.03
N LYS A 3 24.71 -38.10 33.63
CA LYS A 3 25.02 -37.10 32.61
C LYS A 3 24.24 -35.80 32.86
N VAL A 4 24.99 -34.73 33.08
CA VAL A 4 24.58 -33.34 32.83
C VAL A 4 24.76 -33.11 31.33
N MET A 5 23.69 -32.71 30.62
CA MET A 5 23.64 -32.16 29.24
C MET A 5 22.17 -32.31 28.80
N LEU A 6 21.37 -31.34 28.36
CA LEU A 6 21.51 -29.97 27.86
C LEU A 6 20.09 -29.38 28.05
N LEU A 7 19.84 -28.35 28.86
CA LEU A 7 19.83 -26.94 28.42
C LEU A 7 19.56 -26.73 26.93
N MET A 8 18.28 -26.64 26.54
CA MET A 8 17.84 -25.62 25.59
C MET A 8 16.38 -25.26 25.88
N ALA A 9 16.21 -24.46 26.92
CA ALA A 9 14.98 -23.75 27.19
C ALA A 9 14.70 -22.78 26.02
N MET A 10 13.53 -22.93 25.41
CA MET A 10 12.53 -21.86 25.36
C MET A 10 13.04 -20.45 25.02
N VAL A 11 13.47 -20.18 23.78
CA VAL A 11 13.34 -18.84 23.16
C VAL A 11 13.34 -19.01 21.62
N VAL A 12 12.25 -19.51 21.04
CA VAL A 12 11.95 -19.11 19.65
C VAL A 12 11.39 -17.71 19.80
N GLY A 13 12.29 -16.72 19.77
CA GLY A 13 11.94 -15.32 19.83
C GLY A 13 11.04 -15.01 18.66
N SER A 14 9.74 -14.96 18.91
CA SER A 14 8.81 -14.20 18.11
C SER A 14 9.34 -12.77 18.11
N PHE A 15 10.15 -12.42 17.12
CA PHE A 15 10.39 -11.04 16.78
C PHE A 15 9.03 -10.50 16.35
N ALA A 16 8.25 -10.04 17.33
CA ALA A 16 7.22 -9.06 17.09
C ALA A 16 7.98 -7.88 16.49
N TYR A 17 7.90 -7.75 15.17
CA TYR A 17 8.32 -6.55 14.47
C TYR A 17 7.44 -5.44 15.04
N VAL A 18 7.90 -4.82 16.13
CA VAL A 18 7.35 -3.55 16.61
C VAL A 18 7.76 -2.54 15.55
N SER A 19 6.96 -2.45 14.49
CA SER A 19 7.05 -1.34 13.56
C SER A 19 6.78 -0.09 14.38
N ALA A 20 7.80 0.75 14.57
CA ALA A 20 7.60 2.07 15.13
C ALA A 20 6.62 2.81 14.22
N GLN A 21 5.35 2.88 14.61
CA GLN A 21 4.35 3.61 13.84
C GLN A 21 4.75 5.08 13.87
N VAL A 22 4.89 5.66 12.68
CA VAL A 22 5.22 7.08 12.53
C VAL A 22 4.03 7.90 13.02
N ALA A 23 4.30 8.90 13.87
CA ALA A 23 3.27 9.76 14.39
C ALA A 23 2.58 10.56 13.26
N GLY A 24 1.26 10.64 13.32
CA GLY A 24 0.43 11.31 12.31
C GLY A 24 -0.05 10.36 11.19
N PRO A 25 -0.67 10.90 10.13
CA PRO A 25 -1.14 10.10 9.00
C PRO A 25 0.04 9.66 8.12
N GLN A 26 0.10 8.39 7.75
CA GLN A 26 1.08 7.87 6.78
C GLN A 26 0.39 7.02 5.74
N ILE A 27 0.94 7.00 4.53
CA ILE A 27 0.41 6.19 3.43
C ILE A 27 1.51 5.26 2.92
N GLU A 28 1.21 3.97 2.86
CA GLU A 28 2.10 2.97 2.28
C GLU A 28 1.35 2.20 1.18
N PHE A 29 1.86 2.27 -0.05
CA PHE A 29 1.28 1.57 -1.19
C PHE A 29 1.82 0.15 -1.30
N GLU A 30 0.96 -0.82 -1.63
CA GLU A 30 1.39 -2.19 -1.93
C GLU A 30 2.25 -2.25 -3.19
N ARG A 31 1.99 -1.34 -4.14
CA ARG A 31 2.79 -1.12 -5.34
C ARG A 31 2.67 0.32 -5.78
N ILE A 32 3.73 0.85 -6.39
CA ILE A 32 3.76 2.23 -6.91
C ILE A 32 3.80 2.29 -8.44
N GLU A 33 3.96 1.15 -9.09
CA GLU A 33 4.08 1.04 -10.54
C GLU A 33 3.06 0.05 -11.10
N HIS A 34 2.60 0.34 -12.32
CA HIS A 34 1.84 -0.58 -13.14
C HIS A 34 2.42 -0.54 -14.55
N ASP A 35 3.01 -1.64 -14.99
CA ASP A 35 3.42 -1.81 -16.37
C ASP A 35 2.33 -2.55 -17.14
N TYR A 36 1.74 -1.88 -18.14
CA TYR A 36 0.77 -2.50 -19.04
C TYR A 36 1.43 -3.39 -20.09
N GLY A 37 2.74 -3.28 -20.30
CA GLY A 37 3.44 -3.92 -21.40
C GLY A 37 2.89 -3.46 -22.75
N THR A 38 2.20 -4.36 -23.45
CA THR A 38 1.47 -4.04 -24.67
C THR A 38 -0.02 -3.97 -24.36
N ILE A 39 -0.65 -2.85 -24.70
CA ILE A 39 -2.08 -2.62 -24.51
C ILE A 39 -2.73 -2.22 -25.84
N ASP A 40 -3.84 -2.86 -26.17
CA ASP A 40 -4.58 -2.55 -27.39
C ASP A 40 -5.20 -1.15 -27.33
N GLN A 41 -5.27 -0.49 -28.48
CA GLN A 41 -5.94 0.80 -28.59
C GLN A 41 -7.42 0.66 -28.23
N GLY A 42 -7.89 1.50 -27.30
CA GLY A 42 -9.28 1.44 -26.80
C GLY A 42 -9.54 0.36 -25.75
N ALA A 43 -8.53 -0.38 -25.29
CA ALA A 43 -8.65 -1.31 -24.18
C ALA A 43 -8.98 -0.61 -22.84
N ASN A 44 -9.40 -1.38 -21.85
CA ASN A 44 -9.66 -0.86 -20.51
C ASN A 44 -8.35 -0.65 -19.73
N GLY A 45 -7.79 0.55 -19.78
CA GLY A 45 -6.61 0.95 -18.99
C GLY A 45 -6.91 1.29 -17.52
N LYS A 46 -7.84 0.59 -16.86
CA LYS A 46 -8.12 0.78 -15.43
C LYS A 46 -7.10 -0.01 -14.60
N THR A 47 -6.54 0.64 -13.58
CA THR A 47 -5.65 0.00 -12.61
C THR A 47 -5.93 0.55 -11.20
N GLU A 48 -5.71 -0.27 -10.17
CA GLU A 48 -5.99 0.08 -8.78
C GLU A 48 -4.72 -0.01 -7.93
N PHE A 49 -4.40 1.08 -7.24
CA PHE A 49 -3.28 1.16 -6.31
C PHE A 49 -3.80 1.10 -4.88
N VAL A 50 -3.66 -0.07 -4.26
CA VAL A 50 -4.04 -0.31 -2.86
C VAL A 50 -2.95 0.27 -1.95
N PHE A 51 -3.39 0.92 -0.88
CA PHE A 51 -2.54 1.45 0.17
C PHE A 51 -3.11 1.18 1.55
N THR A 52 -2.23 1.23 2.55
CA THR A 52 -2.58 1.14 3.97
C THR A 52 -2.20 2.44 4.67
N ASN A 53 -3.04 2.90 5.59
CA ASN A 53 -2.63 3.95 6.52
C ASN A 53 -1.77 3.33 7.63
N THR A 54 -0.45 3.45 7.53
CA THR A 54 0.49 2.88 8.52
C THR A 54 0.83 3.84 9.67
N GLY A 55 0.22 5.02 9.68
CA GLY A 55 0.39 6.03 10.70
C GLY A 55 -0.46 5.77 11.95
N THR A 56 -0.47 6.75 12.85
CA THR A 56 -1.24 6.70 14.11
C THR A 56 -2.51 7.56 14.09
N GLU A 57 -2.73 8.34 13.04
CA GLU A 57 -3.90 9.23 12.89
C GLU A 57 -4.65 8.97 11.57
N PRO A 58 -5.93 9.38 11.45
CA PRO A 58 -6.67 9.25 10.20
C PRO A 58 -6.00 9.96 9.01
N LEU A 59 -5.87 9.24 7.91
CA LEU A 59 -5.29 9.74 6.66
C LEU A 59 -6.42 10.31 5.78
N ILE A 60 -6.25 11.56 5.30
CA ILE A 60 -7.16 12.20 4.34
C ILE A 60 -6.38 12.56 3.09
N ILE A 61 -6.84 12.10 1.93
CA ILE A 61 -6.26 12.48 0.64
C ILE A 61 -6.92 13.77 0.15
N SER A 62 -6.25 14.89 0.38
CA SER A 62 -6.73 16.23 0.02
C SER A 62 -6.87 16.41 -1.51
N LYS A 63 -5.96 15.82 -2.29
CA LYS A 63 -5.96 15.91 -3.75
C LYS A 63 -5.16 14.77 -4.37
N ALA A 64 -5.68 14.19 -5.45
CA ALA A 64 -4.90 13.39 -6.38
C ALA A 64 -5.05 13.96 -7.79
N LYS A 65 -3.94 14.04 -8.53
CA LYS A 65 -3.91 14.58 -9.90
C LYS A 65 -2.88 13.81 -10.72
N GLY A 66 -3.27 13.41 -11.92
CA GLY A 66 -2.34 12.87 -12.91
C GLY A 66 -1.43 13.95 -13.50
N SER A 67 -0.20 13.57 -13.84
CA SER A 67 0.76 14.46 -14.53
C SER A 67 0.33 14.74 -15.97
N CYS A 68 -0.27 13.76 -16.64
CA CYS A 68 -0.91 13.90 -17.95
C CYS A 68 -2.43 13.96 -17.81
N GLY A 69 -3.11 14.59 -18.77
CA GLY A 69 -4.57 14.51 -18.89
C GLY A 69 -5.10 13.13 -19.30
N CYS A 70 -4.19 12.18 -19.54
CA CYS A 70 -4.48 10.81 -19.94
C CYS A 70 -4.75 9.86 -18.76
N THR A 71 -4.42 10.29 -17.54
CA THR A 71 -4.65 9.52 -16.30
C THR A 71 -5.61 10.28 -15.39
N VAL A 72 -6.77 9.69 -15.12
CA VAL A 72 -7.77 10.27 -14.20
C VAL A 72 -7.82 9.44 -12.93
N PRO A 73 -7.32 9.94 -11.78
CA PRO A 73 -7.41 9.23 -10.52
C PRO A 73 -8.79 9.42 -9.86
N THR A 74 -9.27 8.36 -9.21
CA THR A 74 -10.41 8.33 -8.30
C THR A 74 -9.92 7.79 -6.96
N TRP A 75 -10.24 8.47 -5.86
CA TRP A 75 -9.70 8.16 -4.54
C TRP A 75 -10.77 8.39 -3.46
N PRO A 76 -10.66 7.71 -2.29
CA PRO A 76 -11.57 7.90 -1.17
C PRO A 76 -11.57 9.34 -0.67
N LYS A 77 -12.76 9.86 -0.34
CA LYS A 77 -12.93 11.20 0.24
C LYS A 77 -13.09 11.18 1.75
N GLU A 78 -13.39 10.02 2.29
CA GLU A 78 -13.53 9.80 3.72
C GLU A 78 -12.16 9.57 4.37
N PRO A 79 -12.00 9.91 5.66
CA PRO A 79 -10.78 9.60 6.41
C PRO A 79 -10.53 8.09 6.49
N ILE A 80 -9.29 7.67 6.24
CA ILE A 80 -8.83 6.29 6.33
C ILE A 80 -8.20 6.08 7.71
N ALA A 81 -8.81 5.25 8.56
CA ALA A 81 -8.32 4.99 9.91
C ALA A 81 -6.91 4.33 9.93
N PRO A 82 -6.14 4.47 11.02
CA PRO A 82 -4.89 3.73 11.21
C PRO A 82 -5.07 2.22 11.01
N GLY A 83 -4.18 1.61 10.23
CA GLY A 83 -4.21 0.20 9.86
C GLY A 83 -5.23 -0.17 8.78
N ALA A 84 -6.13 0.73 8.39
CA ALA A 84 -7.11 0.47 7.35
C ALA A 84 -6.50 0.56 5.95
N LYS A 85 -7.04 -0.25 5.03
CA LYS A 85 -6.70 -0.24 3.61
C LYS A 85 -7.71 0.57 2.81
N ALA A 86 -7.25 1.23 1.76
CA ALA A 86 -8.07 1.84 0.74
C ALA A 86 -7.31 1.84 -0.59
N SER A 87 -7.91 2.38 -1.65
CA SER A 87 -7.30 2.37 -2.97
C SER A 87 -7.44 3.68 -3.74
N VAL A 88 -6.51 3.92 -4.65
CA VAL A 88 -6.62 4.92 -5.70
C VAL A 88 -6.79 4.19 -7.03
N GLU A 89 -7.95 4.35 -7.64
CA GLU A 89 -8.20 3.87 -8.99
C GLU A 89 -7.67 4.88 -10.00
N VAL A 90 -6.93 4.42 -11.00
CA VAL A 90 -6.45 5.25 -12.10
C VAL A 90 -6.95 4.67 -13.41
N LYS A 91 -7.58 5.51 -14.24
CA LYS A 91 -7.91 5.15 -15.62
C LYS A 91 -6.95 5.82 -16.58
N TYR A 92 -6.21 5.01 -17.33
CA TYR A 92 -5.40 5.41 -18.47
C TYR A 92 -6.24 5.41 -19.76
N ASP A 93 -6.20 6.51 -20.51
CA ASP A 93 -6.90 6.66 -21.77
C ASP A 93 -6.10 6.06 -22.94
N THR A 94 -6.36 4.80 -23.23
CA THR A 94 -5.74 4.00 -24.32
C THR A 94 -6.17 4.43 -25.73
N LYS A 95 -6.96 5.49 -25.88
CA LYS A 95 -7.23 6.08 -27.21
C LYS A 95 -6.22 7.17 -27.56
N ARG A 96 -5.38 7.56 -26.61
CA ARG A 96 -4.35 8.60 -26.77
C ARG A 96 -2.95 8.03 -27.01
N VAL A 97 -2.83 6.71 -27.13
CA VAL A 97 -1.63 6.02 -27.63
C VAL A 97 -1.63 5.93 -29.15
#